data_AF-A0A329RCS6-F1
#
_entry.id   AF-A0A329RCS6-F1
#
_cell.length_a   1.000
_cell.length_b   1.000
_cell.length_c   1.000
_cell.angle_alpha   90.00
_cell.angle_beta   90.00
_cell.angle_gamma   90.00
#
_symmetry.space_group_name_H-M   'P 1'
#
loop_
_entity.id
_entity.type
_entity.pdbx_description
1 polymer ?
#
loop_
_entity_poly.entity_id
_entity_poly.type
_entity_poly.pdbx_seq_one_letter_code
_entity_poly.pdbx_strand_id
1 'polypeptide(L)'
;MDRWMKIQQKRGLIKKASERPDMTQEALAVWAKATYKLKRVPAQTTILDILKNTSKIMSDDYSNGRRRKPLRVTSAALEDQLWAWIQKVEAPSICLSRELIKMKARDIQQELCDAWDLTFLDG
;
A
#
# COMPACT_ATOMS: atom_id res chain seq x y z
N MET A 1 -0.79 -21.96 0.66
CA MET A 1 -1.38 -20.65 1.02
C MET A 1 -2.30 -20.18 -0.09
N ASP A 2 -3.58 -19.91 0.20
CA ASP A 2 -4.55 -19.46 -0.81
C ASP A 2 -4.15 -18.10 -1.40
N ARG A 3 -4.19 -18.00 -2.74
CA ARG A 3 -3.76 -16.82 -3.49
C ARG A 3 -4.78 -15.70 -3.29
N TRP A 4 -4.54 -14.84 -2.30
CA TRP A 4 -5.37 -13.66 -1.98
C TRP A 4 -5.16 -12.53 -3.01
N MET A 5 -6.19 -11.69 -3.22
CA MET A 5 -6.09 -10.55 -4.13
C MET A 5 -5.19 -9.44 -3.57
N LYS A 6 -4.22 -9.00 -4.39
CA LYS A 6 -3.36 -7.84 -4.15
C LYS A 6 -4.12 -6.54 -4.39
N ILE A 7 -3.66 -5.43 -3.82
CA ILE A 7 -4.30 -4.11 -3.99
C ILE A 7 -4.37 -3.69 -5.46
N GLN A 8 -3.32 -3.92 -6.26
CA GLN A 8 -3.40 -3.69 -7.72
C GLN A 8 -4.54 -4.46 -8.40
N GLN A 9 -4.77 -5.72 -7.99
CA GLN A 9 -5.84 -6.55 -8.55
C GLN A 9 -7.23 -6.04 -8.12
N LYS A 10 -7.34 -5.51 -6.90
CA LYS A 10 -8.55 -4.83 -6.43
C LYS A 10 -8.81 -3.54 -7.22
N ARG A 11 -7.76 -2.76 -7.50
CA ARG A 11 -7.86 -1.56 -8.36
C ARG A 11 -8.34 -1.92 -9.77
N GLY A 12 -7.75 -2.94 -10.39
CA GLY A 12 -8.20 -3.41 -11.70
C GLY A 12 -9.64 -3.94 -11.70
N LEU A 13 -10.09 -4.58 -10.61
CA LEU A 13 -11.49 -4.98 -10.45
C LEU A 13 -12.45 -3.78 -10.38
N ILE A 14 -12.09 -2.75 -9.61
CA ILE A 14 -12.88 -1.51 -9.53
C ILE A 14 -12.98 -0.86 -10.91
N LYS A 15 -11.84 -0.74 -11.63
CA LYS A 15 -11.84 -0.20 -13.00
C LYS A 15 -12.78 -0.99 -13.91
N LYS A 16 -12.74 -2.32 -13.82
CA LYS A 16 -13.63 -3.19 -14.61
C LYS A 16 -15.11 -2.98 -14.29
N ALA A 17 -15.44 -2.79 -13.00
CA ALA A 17 -16.81 -2.51 -12.57
C ALA A 17 -17.30 -1.13 -13.04
N SER A 18 -16.41 -0.14 -13.10
CA SER A 18 -16.72 1.18 -13.68
C SER A 18 -16.94 1.15 -15.20
N GLU A 19 -16.16 0.33 -15.91
CA GLU A 19 -16.32 0.13 -17.38
C GLU A 19 -17.59 -0.64 -17.74
N ARG A 20 -18.07 -1.51 -16.83
CA ARG A 20 -19.19 -2.43 -17.06
C ARG A 20 -20.13 -2.47 -15.85
N PRO A 21 -20.94 -1.41 -15.64
CA PRO A 21 -21.90 -1.37 -14.54
C PRO A 21 -23.04 -2.38 -14.70
N ASP A 22 -23.23 -2.93 -15.90
CA ASP A 22 -24.15 -4.03 -16.22
C ASP A 22 -23.75 -5.36 -15.58
N MET A 23 -22.46 -5.53 -15.25
CA MET A 23 -21.90 -6.79 -14.81
C MET A 23 -22.25 -7.08 -13.34
N THR A 24 -22.82 -8.25 -13.08
CA THR A 24 -23.15 -8.67 -11.71
C THR A 24 -21.89 -8.93 -10.87
N GLN A 25 -22.03 -8.90 -9.54
CA GLN A 25 -20.93 -9.18 -8.61
C GLN A 25 -20.34 -10.58 -8.78
N GLU A 26 -21.18 -11.56 -9.12
CA GLU A 26 -20.77 -12.93 -9.42
C GLU A 26 -19.93 -12.99 -10.69
N ALA A 27 -20.37 -12.31 -11.75
CA ALA A 27 -19.62 -12.22 -12.99
C ALA A 27 -18.27 -11.52 -12.76
N LEU A 28 -18.23 -10.44 -11.96
CA LEU A 28 -16.98 -9.78 -11.56
C LEU A 28 -16.05 -10.71 -10.80
N ALA A 29 -16.58 -11.59 -9.94
CA ALA A 29 -15.79 -12.58 -9.22
C ALA A 29 -15.17 -13.64 -10.15
N VAL A 30 -15.96 -14.15 -11.10
CA VAL A 30 -15.48 -15.10 -12.12
C VAL A 30 -14.41 -14.45 -13.00
N TRP A 31 -14.66 -13.21 -13.45
CA TRP A 31 -13.69 -12.43 -14.21
C TRP A 31 -12.39 -12.21 -13.43
N ALA A 32 -12.47 -11.87 -12.14
CA ALA A 32 -11.29 -11.67 -11.30
C ALA A 32 -10.47 -12.97 -11.15
N LYS A 33 -11.14 -14.12 -10.99
CA LYS A 33 -10.46 -15.42 -10.94
C LYS A 33 -9.71 -15.70 -12.22
N ALA A 34 -10.37 -15.54 -13.37
CA ALA A 34 -9.79 -15.81 -14.69
C ALA A 34 -8.62 -14.85 -14.98
N THR A 35 -8.83 -13.56 -14.79
CA THR A 35 -7.86 -12.49 -15.11
C THR A 35 -6.61 -12.59 -14.23
N TYR A 36 -6.77 -12.84 -12.94
CA TYR A 36 -5.66 -12.84 -11.98
C TYR A 36 -5.16 -14.24 -11.61
N LYS A 37 -5.65 -15.29 -12.28
CA LYS A 37 -5.31 -16.70 -12.04
C LYS A 37 -5.38 -17.02 -10.54
N LEU A 38 -6.48 -16.62 -9.90
CA LEU A 38 -6.70 -16.86 -8.48
C LEU A 38 -7.04 -18.33 -8.26
N LYS A 39 -6.61 -18.88 -7.12
CA LYS A 39 -6.88 -20.29 -6.78
C LYS A 39 -8.37 -20.56 -6.58
N ARG A 40 -9.11 -19.58 -6.05
CA ARG A 40 -10.55 -19.65 -5.78
C ARG A 40 -11.26 -18.44 -6.36
N VAL A 41 -12.54 -18.60 -6.68
CA VAL A 41 -13.41 -17.48 -7.01
C VAL A 41 -13.52 -16.60 -5.76
N PRO A 42 -13.30 -15.28 -5.84
CA PRO A 42 -13.55 -14.38 -4.73
C PRO A 42 -15.01 -14.49 -4.26
N ALA A 43 -15.24 -14.46 -2.94
CA ALA A 43 -16.61 -14.44 -2.43
C ALA A 43 -17.30 -13.14 -2.85
N GLN A 44 -18.62 -13.21 -3.06
CA GLN A 44 -19.44 -12.03 -3.42
C GLN A 44 -19.29 -10.91 -2.38
N THR A 45 -19.23 -11.26 -1.09
CA THR A 45 -18.96 -10.31 0.02
C THR A 45 -17.63 -9.58 -0.15
N THR A 46 -16.59 -10.27 -0.64
CA THR A 46 -15.28 -9.65 -0.91
C THR A 46 -15.36 -8.66 -2.06
N ILE A 47 -16.10 -8.98 -3.13
CA ILE A 47 -16.32 -8.06 -4.26
C ILE A 47 -17.09 -6.82 -3.78
N LEU A 48 -18.17 -7.01 -3.02
CA LEU A 48 -18.95 -5.93 -2.44
C LEU A 48 -18.10 -5.02 -1.55
N ASP A 49 -17.29 -5.59 -0.65
CA ASP A 49 -16.40 -4.84 0.24
C ASP A 49 -15.36 -4.02 -0.53
N ILE A 50 -14.82 -4.55 -1.63
CA ILE A 50 -13.89 -3.82 -2.50
C ILE A 50 -14.60 -2.64 -3.16
N LEU A 51 -15.79 -2.85 -3.71
CA LEU A 51 -16.55 -1.80 -4.40
C LEU A 51 -17.02 -0.70 -3.42
N LYS A 52 -17.43 -1.06 -2.20
CA LYS A 52 -17.77 -0.09 -1.14
C LYS A 52 -16.59 0.80 -0.73
N ASN A 53 -15.37 0.25 -0.78
CA ASN A 53 -14.15 0.96 -0.39
C ASN A 53 -13.38 1.53 -1.60
N THR A 54 -14.06 1.81 -2.71
CA THR A 54 -13.43 2.24 -3.97
C THR A 54 -12.51 3.45 -3.80
N SER A 55 -12.99 4.56 -3.23
CA SER A 55 -12.20 5.78 -3.04
C SER A 55 -10.93 5.53 -2.22
N LYS A 56 -11.06 4.71 -1.17
CA LYS A 56 -9.94 4.35 -0.31
C LYS A 56 -8.93 3.46 -1.01
N ILE A 57 -9.35 2.48 -1.80
CA ILE A 57 -8.45 1.55 -2.49
C ILE A 57 -7.75 2.24 -3.68
N MET A 58 -8.41 3.22 -4.31
CA MET A 58 -7.87 3.99 -5.44
C MET A 58 -6.93 5.11 -5.04
N SER A 59 -7.04 5.65 -3.82
CA SER A 59 -6.09 6.62 -3.28
C SER A 59 -4.65 6.10 -3.35
N ASP A 60 -3.73 6.97 -3.79
CA ASP A 60 -2.31 6.65 -3.90
C ASP A 60 -1.68 6.39 -2.52
N ASP A 61 -2.16 7.10 -1.49
CA ASP A 61 -1.75 6.94 -0.08
C ASP A 61 -2.11 5.57 0.50
N TYR A 62 -3.02 4.84 -0.13
CA TYR A 62 -3.47 3.55 0.38
C TYR A 62 -2.35 2.50 0.37
N SER A 63 -1.62 2.36 -0.75
CA SER A 63 -0.48 1.44 -0.89
C SER A 63 0.12 1.48 -2.29
N ASN A 64 1.41 1.14 -2.41
CA ASN A 64 2.08 0.81 -3.67
C ASN A 64 1.47 -0.39 -4.44
N GLY A 65 0.46 -1.05 -3.88
CA GLY A 65 -0.38 -1.99 -4.59
C GLY A 65 0.12 -3.44 -4.64
N ARG A 66 1.39 -3.67 -4.29
CA ARG A 66 2.03 -5.01 -4.35
C ARG A 66 1.57 -5.95 -3.22
N ARG A 67 1.02 -5.38 -2.14
CA ARG A 67 0.57 -6.10 -0.93
C ARG A 67 -0.94 -6.39 -0.98
N ARG A 68 -1.41 -7.32 -0.14
CA ARG A 68 -2.85 -7.59 0.07
C ARG A 68 -3.56 -6.48 0.84
N LYS A 69 -2.88 -6.00 1.88
CA LYS A 69 -3.35 -4.98 2.82
C LYS A 69 -2.40 -3.78 2.75
N PRO A 70 -2.92 -2.57 2.97
CA PRO A 70 -2.09 -1.39 3.12
C PRO A 70 -1.13 -1.60 4.29
N LEU A 71 0.09 -1.09 4.17
CA LEU A 71 1.02 -1.12 5.29
C LEU A 71 0.55 -0.06 6.28
N ARG A 72 0.32 -0.43 7.54
CA ARG A 72 0.19 0.56 8.60
C ARG A 72 1.60 1.00 8.93
N VAL A 73 2.03 2.08 8.29
CA VAL A 73 3.29 2.75 8.63
C VAL A 73 2.99 3.74 9.75
N THR A 74 3.77 3.71 10.82
CA THR A 74 3.62 4.65 11.95
C THR A 74 3.92 6.08 11.53
N SER A 75 4.82 6.29 10.55
CA SER A 75 5.10 7.59 9.93
C SER A 75 5.36 7.42 8.43
N ALA A 76 4.43 7.87 7.58
CA ALA A 76 4.60 7.82 6.11
C ALA A 76 5.78 8.70 5.65
N ALA A 77 5.94 9.88 6.25
CA ALA A 77 7.04 10.79 5.97
C ALA A 77 8.42 10.16 6.23
N LEU A 78 8.55 9.36 7.31
CA LEU A 78 9.78 8.64 7.62
C LEU A 78 10.13 7.61 6.53
N GLU A 79 9.14 6.82 6.09
CA GLU A 79 9.37 5.81 5.03
C GLU A 79 9.70 6.45 3.68
N ASP A 80 9.03 7.54 3.30
CA ASP A 80 9.30 8.22 2.02
C ASP A 80 10.72 8.80 1.98
N GLN A 81 11.17 9.44 3.07
CA GLN A 81 12.54 9.93 3.19
C GLN A 81 13.56 8.80 3.21
N LEU A 82 13.28 7.73 3.96
CA LEU A 82 14.16 6.55 4.03
C LEU A 82 14.27 5.86 2.66
N TRP A 83 13.15 5.75 1.93
CA TRP A 83 13.10 5.18 0.59
C TRP A 83 13.87 6.02 -0.43
N ALA A 84 13.71 7.34 -0.40
CA ALA A 84 14.47 8.25 -1.25
C ALA A 84 15.99 8.17 -0.97
N TRP A 85 16.38 8.01 0.30
CA TRP A 85 17.77 7.78 0.68
C TRP A 85 18.29 6.44 0.17
N ILE A 86 17.52 5.35 0.32
CA ILE A 86 17.89 4.02 -0.21
C ILE A 86 18.15 4.10 -1.71
N GLN A 87 17.27 4.73 -2.49
CA GLN A 87 17.48 4.85 -3.93
C GLN A 87 18.75 5.63 -4.31
N LYS A 88 19.09 6.69 -3.54
CA LYS A 88 20.34 7.45 -3.76
C LYS A 88 21.58 6.60 -3.46
N VAL A 89 21.52 5.73 -2.45
CA VAL A 89 22.66 4.89 -2.02
C VAL A 89 22.76 3.58 -2.81
N GLU A 90 21.64 3.11 -3.38
CA GLU A 90 21.61 1.94 -4.26
C GLU A 90 22.18 2.25 -5.66
N ALA A 91 22.09 3.51 -6.13
CA ALA A 91 22.68 3.95 -7.40
C ALA A 91 24.20 3.67 -7.53
N PRO A 92 25.04 3.87 -6.49
CA PRO A 92 26.44 3.44 -6.49
C PRO A 92 26.68 1.96 -6.12
N SER A 93 25.65 1.09 -6.04
CA SER A 93 25.75 -0.35 -5.73
C SER A 93 26.36 -0.70 -4.35
N ILE A 94 26.18 0.17 -3.36
CA ILE A 94 26.67 -0.08 -2.00
C ILE A 94 25.76 -1.12 -1.33
N CYS A 95 26.34 -2.17 -0.73
CA CYS A 95 25.59 -3.14 0.05
C CYS A 95 25.00 -2.48 1.31
N LEU A 96 23.71 -2.19 1.28
CA LEU A 96 22.97 -1.67 2.42
C LEU A 96 22.72 -2.80 3.43
N SER A 97 23.44 -2.75 4.55
CA SER A 97 23.18 -3.65 5.68
C SER A 97 21.90 -3.24 6.41
N ARG A 98 21.25 -4.21 7.06
CA ARG A 98 20.05 -3.96 7.88
C ARG A 98 20.30 -2.93 8.98
N GLU A 99 21.49 -2.95 9.58
CA GLU A 99 21.85 -2.03 10.66
C GLU A 99 22.05 -0.60 10.14
N LEU A 100 22.62 -0.44 8.94
CA LEU A 100 22.74 0.87 8.32
C LEU A 100 21.38 1.50 8.02
N ILE A 101 20.43 0.72 7.52
CA ILE A 101 19.05 1.19 7.27
C ILE A 101 18.37 1.60 8.59
N LYS A 102 18.54 0.82 9.67
CA LYS A 102 18.00 1.17 11.00
C LYS A 102 18.65 2.44 11.57
N MET A 103 19.95 2.63 11.37
CA MET A 103 20.64 3.85 11.80
C MET A 103 20.06 5.06 11.07
N LYS A 104 19.93 4.99 9.73
CA LYS A 104 19.34 6.11 8.98
C LYS A 104 17.87 6.34 9.30
N ALA A 105 17.09 5.29 9.56
CA ALA A 105 15.72 5.44 10.01
C ALA A 105 15.62 6.17 11.36
N ARG A 106 16.51 5.87 12.32
CA ARG A 106 16.55 6.59 13.60
C ARG A 106 16.96 8.05 13.45
N ASP A 107 17.91 8.33 12.57
CA ASP A 107 18.37 9.68 12.24
C ASP A 107 17.23 10.54 11.66
N ILE A 108 16.54 10.04 10.63
CA ILE A 108 15.36 10.71 10.06
C ILE A 108 14.23 10.82 11.09
N GLN A 109 14.06 9.81 11.95
CA GLN A 109 13.07 9.87 13.01
C GLN A 109 13.41 10.96 14.04
N GLN A 110 14.68 11.17 14.37
CA GLN A 110 15.13 12.26 15.24
C GLN A 110 14.88 13.61 14.58
N GLU A 111 15.27 13.81 13.32
CA GLU A 111 15.00 15.05 12.57
C GLU A 111 13.49 15.39 12.51
N LEU A 112 12.64 14.37 12.32
CA LEU A 112 11.18 14.54 12.32
C LEU A 112 10.60 14.79 13.72
N CYS A 113 11.25 14.31 14.79
CA CYS A 113 10.83 14.49 16.17
C CYS A 113 11.36 15.81 16.77
N ASP A 114 12.52 16.29 16.34
CA ASP A 114 13.07 17.61 16.69
C ASP A 114 12.21 18.74 16.10
N ALA A 115 11.46 18.45 15.03
CA ALA A 115 10.41 19.36 14.54
C ALA A 115 9.21 19.49 15.51
N TRP A 116 9.13 18.65 16.55
CA TRP A 116 8.14 18.73 17.63
C TRP A 116 8.71 19.36 18.91
N ASP A 117 9.94 19.87 18.91
CA ASP A 117 10.50 20.44 20.13
C ASP A 117 9.88 21.81 20.50
N LEU A 118 8.98 21.70 21.48
CA LEU A 118 9.00 22.49 22.73
C LEU A 118 8.58 23.97 22.64
N THR A 119 7.28 24.21 22.45
CA THR A 119 6.68 25.33 23.20
C THR A 119 6.55 24.92 24.66
N PHE A 120 7.60 25.14 25.46
CA PHE A 120 7.38 25.37 26.88
C PHE A 120 6.60 26.70 26.98
N LEU A 121 5.33 26.61 27.34
CA LEU A 121 4.58 27.75 27.87
C LEU A 121 5.19 28.05 29.24
N ASP A 122 6.17 28.96 29.28
CA ASP A 122 6.56 29.61 30.53
C ASP A 122 5.39 30.47 31.00
N GLY A 123 4.77 30.05 32.10
CA GLY A 123 3.84 30.83 32.91
C GLY A 123 4.48 31.16 34.25
#